data_AF-A0A2R6MFM1-F1
#
_entry.id   AF-A0A2R6MFM1-F1
#
_cell.length_a   1.000
_cell.length_b   1.000
_cell.length_c   1.000
_cell.angle_alpha   90.00
_cell.angle_beta   90.00
_cell.angle_gamma   90.00
#
_symmetry.space_group_name_H-M   'P 1'
#
loop_
_entity.id
_entity.type
_entity.pdbx_description
1 polymer ?
#
loop_
_entity_poly.entity_id
_entity_poly.type
_entity_poly.pdbx_seq_one_letter_code
_entity_poly.pdbx_strand_id
1 'polypeptide(L)' 'MSVAAGGVRETSDGVQYNCLAHNTLRGAAGASVLNGELLVEEGWI' A
#
# COMPACT_ATOMS: atom_id res chain seq x y z
N MET A 1 -1.04 8.75 0.19
CA MET A 1 -1.26 7.35 0.58
C MET A 1 -0.79 6.32 -0.46
N SER A 2 -0.07 6.74 -1.51
CA SER A 2 0.46 5.82 -2.52
C SER A 2 1.71 5.09 -2.05
N VAL A 3 2.02 4.00 -2.74
CA VAL A 3 3.31 3.30 -2.70
C VAL A 3 4.05 3.66 -3.99
N ALA A 4 5.35 3.96 -3.91
CA ALA A 4 6.18 4.17 -5.07
C ALA A 4 6.88 2.85 -5.45
N ALA A 5 6.68 2.39 -6.67
CA ALA A 5 7.39 1.26 -7.25
C ALA A 5 8.36 1.76 -8.33
N GLY A 6 9.56 1.18 -8.39
CA GLY A 6 10.57 1.59 -9.38
C GLY A 6 11.71 0.58 -9.50
N GLY A 7 12.65 0.83 -10.43
CA GLY A 7 13.77 -0.10 -10.65
C GLY A 7 13.33 -1.49 -11.11
N VAL A 8 12.22 -1.57 -11.87
CA VAL A 8 11.69 -2.82 -12.40
C VAL A 8 12.71 -3.45 -13.35
N ARG A 9 13.08 -4.71 -13.12
CA ARG A 9 13.98 -5.47 -13.98
C ARG A 9 13.57 -6.93 -14.07
N GLU A 10 13.77 -7.52 -15.23
CA GLU A 10 13.64 -8.96 -15.44
C GLU A 10 14.84 -9.71 -14.81
N THR A 11 14.58 -10.91 -14.32
CA THR A 11 15.58 -11.86 -13.80
C THR A 11 15.34 -13.21 -14.48
N SER A 12 16.26 -14.17 -14.31
CA SER A 12 16.09 -15.54 -14.81
C SER A 12 14.79 -16.22 -14.35
N ASP A 13 14.26 -15.79 -13.20
CA ASP A 13 13.17 -16.44 -12.49
C ASP A 13 11.95 -15.50 -12.30
N GLY A 14 11.94 -14.32 -12.93
CA GLY A 14 10.81 -13.39 -12.85
C GLY A 14 11.20 -11.91 -12.92
N VAL A 15 10.64 -11.10 -12.00
CA VAL A 15 10.82 -9.65 -11.97
C VAL A 15 11.22 -9.20 -10.58
N GLN A 16 12.22 -8.33 -10.50
CA GLN A 16 12.64 -7.63 -9.30
C GLN A 16 12.33 -6.14 -9.42
N TYR A 17 11.90 -5.50 -8.32
CA TYR A 17 11.66 -4.07 -8.26
C TYR A 17 11.86 -3.54 -6.83
N ASN A 18 12.01 -2.23 -6.71
CA ASN A 18 12.08 -1.51 -5.44
C ASN A 18 10.69 -0.97 -5.06
N CYS A 19 10.35 -1.09 -3.78
CA CYS A 19 9.08 -0.61 -3.23
C CYS A 19 9.35 0.33 -2.05
N LEU A 20 8.86 1.57 -2.15
CA LEU A 20 8.95 2.57 -1.08
C LEU A 20 7.54 2.95 -0.62
N ALA A 21 7.28 2.76 0.67
CA ALA A 21 6.06 3.20 1.32
C ALA A 21 6.38 3.98 2.59
N HIS A 22 5.59 5.01 2.89
CA HIS A 22 5.67 5.70 4.17
C HIS A 22 5.04 4.81 5.25
N ASN A 23 5.86 4.30 6.18
CA ASN A 23 5.45 3.27 7.13
C ASN A 23 4.37 3.75 8.13
N THR A 24 4.41 4.99 8.64
CA THR A 24 3.37 5.48 9.58
C THR A 24 2.09 6.00 8.91
N LEU A 25 2.11 6.32 7.61
CA LEU A 25 0.92 6.70 6.85
C LEU A 25 0.32 5.48 6.15
N ARG A 26 0.95 4.99 5.08
CA ARG A 26 0.40 3.86 4.33
C ARG A 26 0.47 2.55 5.11
N GLY A 27 1.49 2.36 5.94
CA GLY A 27 1.66 1.12 6.71
C GLY A 27 0.93 1.08 8.07
N ALA A 28 0.37 2.20 8.52
CA ALA A 28 -0.27 2.28 9.84
C ALA A 28 -1.47 3.23 9.83
N ALA A 29 -1.32 4.46 10.35
CA ALA A 29 -2.44 5.34 10.68
C ALA A 29 -3.35 5.63 9.48
N GLY A 30 -2.77 5.93 8.31
CA GLY A 30 -3.54 6.17 7.09
C GLY A 30 -4.27 4.93 6.58
N ALA A 31 -3.70 3.73 6.73
CA ALA A 31 -4.40 2.50 6.37
C ALA A 31 -5.55 2.19 7.34
N SER A 32 -5.36 2.44 8.65
CA SER A 32 -6.43 2.30 9.63
C SER A 32 -7.59 3.25 9.35
N VAL A 33 -7.32 4.49 8.97
CA VAL A 33 -8.37 5.46 8.59
C VAL A 33 -9.10 5.00 7.33
N LEU A 34 -8.38 4.61 6.28
CA LEU A 34 -9.01 4.14 5.04
C LEU A 34 -9.89 2.90 5.26
N ASN A 35 -9.47 1.98 6.13
CA ASN A 35 -10.30 0.85 6.52
C ASN A 35 -11.53 1.29 7.31
N GLY A 36 -11.41 2.30 8.19
CA GLY A 36 -12.54 2.89 8.89
C GLY A 36 -13.54 3.55 7.93
N GLU A 37 -13.07 4.27 6.92
CA GLU A 37 -13.89 4.86 5.86
C GLU A 37 -14.66 3.76 5.11
N LEU A 38 -13.99 2.66 4.75
CA LEU A 38 -14.63 1.51 4.11
C LEU A 38 -15.71 0.85 4.99
N LEU A 39 -15.45 0.72 6.30
CA LEU A 39 -16.43 0.13 7.23
C LEU A 39 -17.71 0.96 7.30
N VAL A 40 -17.60 2.29 7.26
CA VAL A 40 -18.77 3.19 7.21
C VAL A 40 -19.48 3.07 5.87
N GLU A 41 -18.74 3.04 4.76
CA GLU A 41 -19.33 2.90 3.41
C GLU A 41 -20.13 1.60 3.26
N GLU A 42 -19.62 0.51 3.81
CA GLU A 42 -20.24 -0.83 3.75
C GLU A 42 -21.28 -1.07 4.87
N GLY A 43 -21.56 -0.07 5.72
CA GLY A 43 -22.60 -0.14 6.75
C GLY A 43 -22.28 -1.05 7.94
N TRP A 44 -21.00 -1.28 8.23
CA TRP A 44 -20.57 -2.04 9.40
C TRP A 44 -20.48 -1.19 10.67
N ILE A 45 -20.38 0.14 10.50
CA ILE A 45 -20.37 1.15 11.58
C ILE A 45 -21.26 2.32 11.16
#